data_AF-J8E2Y4-F1
#
_entry.id   AF-J8E2Y4-F1
#
_cell.length_a   1.000
_cell.length_b   1.000
_cell.length_c   1.000
_cell.angle_alpha   90.00
_cell.angle_beta   90.00
_cell.angle_gamma   90.00
#
_symmetry.space_group_name_H-M   'P 1'
#
loop_
_entity.id
_entity.type
_entity.pdbx_description
1 polymer ?
#
loop_
_entity_poly.entity_id
_entity_poly.type
_entity_poly.pdbx_seq_one_letter_code
_entity_poly.pdbx_strand_id
1 'polypeptide(L)'
;MKGLCNKGKGILMKQTIVEIYEEILCGKRRRFPNGTWKDDPQKEIIKLLTRHLVNDILKWNEKEIKDNWNLELIKKWKLGGACSICFKDSPYQMLDVAFPNRFEPWELISTPRNYWTKEKALEVLYYWIEEKEQLSREELLDTFNHKWLKERYLDSPLQIYWNSSPYQILNEAYPNQFQPWEFKKGANNCWKSKEESLKVFRDIVQNLNLSTEDMKEQYSLRWVIQKGLRAPLNKFFRDSPYEMLNAAFPGQFKPWDLKDAPNRTWMDKGEAITIIRNEIETSSISISELYGMGVKKWMIEKKMITPFSKFWKDSPVKMLAELYPENIKNHSNV
;
A
#
# COMPACT_ATOMS: atom_id res chain seq x y z
N MET A 1 17.71 -33.43 86.86
CA MET A 1 18.89 -32.94 86.12
C MET A 1 19.53 -34.15 85.45
N LYS A 2 19.70 -34.31 84.14
CA LYS A 2 19.79 -33.44 82.95
C LYS A 2 18.95 -34.12 81.85
N GLY A 3 18.26 -33.49 80.91
CA GLY A 3 18.38 -32.14 80.36
C GLY A 3 18.84 -32.21 78.90
N LEU A 4 17.87 -32.30 77.97
CA LEU A 4 17.86 -31.72 76.60
C LEU A 4 18.89 -32.33 75.59
N CYS A 5 18.65 -32.49 74.29
CA CYS A 5 17.60 -31.99 73.41
C CYS A 5 17.55 -32.92 72.18
N ASN A 6 16.36 -33.43 71.90
CA ASN A 6 15.97 -34.06 70.65
C ASN A 6 15.73 -32.90 69.65
N LYS A 7 16.46 -32.83 68.52
CA LYS A 7 16.07 -32.14 67.26
C LYS A 7 17.24 -32.13 66.27
N GLY A 8 17.08 -32.88 65.18
CA GLY A 8 18.00 -32.86 64.04
C GLY A 8 17.68 -33.84 62.92
N LYS A 9 16.51 -34.49 62.97
CA LYS A 9 16.02 -35.40 61.92
C LYS A 9 14.52 -35.18 61.75
N GLY A 10 14.18 -34.14 61.00
CA GLY A 10 12.81 -33.73 60.71
C GLY A 10 12.82 -32.28 60.25
N ILE A 11 12.31 -32.01 59.04
CA ILE A 11 12.42 -30.76 58.27
C ILE A 11 13.66 -30.72 57.37
N LEU A 12 13.71 -31.59 56.35
CA LEU A 12 14.27 -31.23 55.06
C LEU A 12 13.04 -31.02 54.15
N MET A 13 12.51 -29.79 54.10
CA MET A 13 11.41 -29.47 53.20
C MET A 13 11.85 -29.80 51.78
N LYS A 14 11.01 -30.51 51.02
CA LYS A 14 11.12 -30.59 49.56
C LYS A 14 10.96 -29.17 49.04
N GLN A 15 12.06 -28.44 48.87
CA GLN A 15 12.02 -27.12 48.25
C GLN A 15 11.38 -27.28 46.87
N THR A 16 10.37 -26.46 46.58
CA THR A 16 9.77 -26.46 45.25
C THR A 16 10.76 -25.88 44.25
N ILE A 17 10.67 -26.27 42.98
CA ILE A 17 11.58 -25.74 41.96
C ILE A 17 11.41 -24.23 41.75
N VAL A 18 10.23 -23.69 42.09
CA VAL A 18 9.93 -22.25 42.11
C VAL A 18 10.71 -21.54 43.22
N GLU A 19 10.71 -22.07 44.45
CA GLU A 19 11.51 -21.52 45.56
C GLU A 19 13.01 -21.50 45.22
N ILE A 20 13.51 -22.57 44.59
CA ILE A 20 14.90 -22.64 44.11
C ILE A 20 15.17 -21.54 43.09
N TYR A 21 14.22 -21.27 42.18
CA TYR A 21 14.35 -20.21 41.21
C TYR A 21 14.36 -18.82 41.86
N GLU A 22 13.45 -18.55 42.79
CA GLU A 22 13.42 -17.29 43.56
C GLU A 22 14.70 -17.08 44.39
N GLU A 23 15.25 -18.15 44.99
CA GLU A 23 16.56 -18.12 45.66
C GLU A 23 17.69 -17.70 44.71
N ILE A 24 17.64 -18.15 43.46
CA ILE A 24 18.62 -17.79 42.42
C ILE A 24 18.44 -16.34 42.00
N LEU A 25 17.20 -15.88 41.85
CA LEU A 25 16.90 -14.49 41.49
C LEU A 25 17.37 -13.50 42.56
N CYS A 26 17.18 -13.82 43.85
CA CYS A 26 17.63 -12.98 44.97
C CYS A 26 19.10 -13.20 45.37
N GLY A 27 19.82 -14.12 44.70
CA GLY A 27 21.25 -14.36 44.93
C GLY A 27 21.59 -15.26 46.12
N LYS A 28 20.60 -15.81 46.84
CA LYS A 28 20.82 -16.82 47.91
C LYS A 28 21.43 -18.10 47.37
N ARG A 29 21.15 -18.44 46.11
CA ARG A 29 21.67 -19.62 45.41
C ARG A 29 22.33 -19.22 44.10
N ARG A 30 23.45 -19.87 43.76
CA ARG A 30 24.21 -19.55 42.52
C ARG A 30 23.65 -20.19 41.26
N ARG A 31 23.09 -21.42 41.36
CA ARG A 31 22.62 -22.21 40.22
C ARG A 31 21.56 -23.22 40.63
N PHE A 32 20.81 -23.70 39.66
CA PHE A 32 19.90 -24.84 39.82
C PHE A 32 20.69 -26.12 40.21
N PRO A 33 20.04 -27.10 40.88
CA PRO A 33 20.62 -28.42 41.10
C PRO A 33 21.13 -29.04 39.80
N ASN A 34 22.21 -29.83 39.89
CA ASN A 34 22.73 -30.56 38.73
C ASN A 34 21.65 -31.52 38.21
N GLY A 35 21.51 -31.66 36.89
CA GLY A 35 20.52 -32.55 36.28
C GLY A 35 19.14 -31.92 36.04
N THR A 36 18.81 -30.80 36.69
CA THR A 36 17.47 -30.14 36.63
C THR A 36 16.85 -30.11 35.23
N TRP A 37 17.63 -29.76 34.20
CA TRP A 37 17.14 -29.64 32.82
C TRP A 37 17.23 -30.92 32.00
N LYS A 38 18.12 -31.85 32.37
CA LYS A 38 18.34 -33.10 31.65
C LYS A 38 17.34 -34.18 32.06
N ASP A 39 16.90 -34.13 33.32
CA ASP A 39 16.00 -35.11 33.93
C ASP A 39 14.52 -34.73 33.74
N ASP A 40 14.22 -33.76 32.87
CA ASP A 40 12.87 -33.25 32.57
C ASP A 40 12.54 -33.39 31.07
N PRO A 41 12.31 -34.62 30.58
CA PRO A 41 12.06 -34.86 29.15
C PRO A 41 10.79 -34.19 28.64
N GLN A 42 9.80 -33.99 29.52
CA GLN A 42 8.53 -33.31 29.19
C GLN A 42 8.63 -31.78 29.33
N LYS A 43 9.76 -31.25 29.81
CA LYS A 43 10.02 -29.81 29.96
C LYS A 43 9.02 -29.14 30.92
N GLU A 44 8.43 -29.88 31.86
CA GLU A 44 7.42 -29.37 32.79
C GLU A 44 8.02 -28.37 33.78
N ILE A 45 9.29 -28.53 34.16
CA ILE A 45 9.99 -27.59 35.04
C ILE A 45 10.15 -26.25 34.33
N ILE A 46 10.72 -26.25 33.13
CA ILE A 46 10.98 -24.99 32.42
C ILE A 46 9.67 -24.30 32.00
N LYS A 47 8.64 -25.08 31.65
CA LYS A 47 7.28 -24.59 31.42
C LYS A 47 6.71 -23.88 32.65
N LEU A 48 6.81 -24.49 33.84
CA LEU A 48 6.36 -23.89 35.10
C LEU A 48 7.12 -22.59 35.40
N LEU A 49 8.45 -22.62 35.31
CA LEU A 49 9.27 -21.45 35.62
C LEU A 49 9.07 -20.29 34.61
N THR A 50 8.85 -20.61 33.33
CA THR A 50 8.55 -19.61 32.30
C THR A 50 7.20 -18.95 32.58
N ARG A 51 6.17 -19.73 32.95
CA ARG A 51 4.86 -19.19 33.34
C ARG A 51 4.95 -18.30 34.57
N HIS A 52 5.69 -18.75 35.59
CA HIS A 52 5.89 -17.98 36.82
C HIS A 52 6.63 -16.66 36.54
N LEU A 53 7.69 -16.70 35.71
CA LEU A 53 8.41 -15.50 35.30
C LEU A 53 7.49 -14.50 34.57
N VAL A 54 6.70 -14.95 33.61
CA VAL A 54 5.84 -14.07 32.80
C VAL A 54 4.65 -13.55 33.60
N ASN A 55 3.94 -14.42 34.32
CA ASN A 55 2.66 -14.09 34.96
C ASN A 55 2.83 -13.47 36.35
N ASP A 56 3.77 -13.97 37.16
CA ASP A 56 3.85 -13.61 38.59
C ASP A 56 4.93 -12.54 38.84
N ILE A 57 6.09 -12.69 38.19
CA ILE A 57 7.25 -11.79 38.37
C ILE A 57 7.13 -10.56 37.46
N LEU A 58 7.03 -10.77 36.15
CA LEU A 58 6.98 -9.69 35.15
C LEU A 58 5.58 -9.09 35.02
N LYS A 59 4.55 -9.91 35.22
CA LYS A 59 3.13 -9.54 35.07
C LYS A 59 2.83 -8.94 33.71
N TRP A 60 3.43 -9.50 32.67
CA TRP A 60 3.33 -8.97 31.31
C TRP A 60 2.02 -9.36 30.63
N ASN A 61 1.51 -8.44 29.83
CA ASN A 61 0.47 -8.71 28.84
C ASN A 61 1.07 -9.25 27.53
N GLU A 62 0.22 -9.67 26.57
CA GLU A 62 0.67 -10.25 25.31
C GLU A 62 1.55 -9.31 24.47
N LYS A 63 1.24 -8.01 24.46
CA LYS A 63 2.04 -7.03 23.73
C LYS A 63 3.43 -6.91 24.35
N GLU A 64 3.52 -6.86 25.68
CA GLU A 64 4.80 -6.81 26.37
C GLU A 64 5.64 -8.08 26.15
N ILE A 65 5.00 -9.25 26.08
CA ILE A 65 5.67 -10.50 25.71
C ILE A 65 6.23 -10.39 24.29
N LYS A 66 5.42 -9.99 23.31
CA LYS A 66 5.82 -9.82 21.91
C LYS A 66 6.99 -8.86 21.76
N ASP A 67 6.93 -7.72 22.44
CA ASP A 67 7.90 -6.64 22.31
C ASP A 67 9.20 -6.88 23.11
N ASN A 68 9.21 -7.74 24.13
CA ASN A 68 10.36 -7.87 25.03
C ASN A 68 10.95 -9.29 25.15
N TRP A 69 10.21 -10.34 24.80
CA TRP A 69 10.68 -11.72 24.99
C TRP A 69 11.78 -12.10 24.00
N ASN A 70 13.01 -12.20 24.50
CA ASN A 70 14.20 -12.55 23.72
C ASN A 70 15.25 -13.29 24.57
N LEU A 71 16.32 -13.78 23.92
CA LEU A 71 17.35 -14.57 24.58
C LEU A 71 18.10 -13.79 25.68
N GLU A 72 18.32 -12.48 25.49
CA GLU A 72 19.01 -11.65 26.47
C GLU A 72 18.17 -11.44 27.74
N LEU A 73 16.85 -11.27 27.58
CA LEU A 73 15.91 -11.26 28.69
C LEU A 73 15.97 -12.60 29.45
N ILE A 74 15.89 -13.73 28.75
CA ILE A 74 15.92 -15.06 29.36
C ILE A 74 17.22 -15.29 30.15
N LYS A 75 18.36 -14.84 29.63
CA LYS A 75 19.66 -14.87 30.33
C LYS A 75 19.67 -13.96 31.55
N LYS A 76 19.15 -12.73 31.42
CA LYS A 76 19.02 -11.75 32.52
C LYS A 76 18.26 -12.35 33.70
N TRP A 77 17.16 -13.06 33.41
CA TRP A 77 16.32 -13.74 34.40
C TRP A 77 16.77 -15.16 34.76
N LYS A 78 18.06 -15.47 34.53
CA LYS A 78 18.75 -16.69 34.98
C LYS A 78 18.19 -18.01 34.42
N LEU A 79 17.39 -17.96 33.35
CA LEU A 79 16.88 -19.14 32.64
C LEU A 79 17.65 -19.45 31.34
N GLY A 80 18.70 -18.69 31.01
CA GLY A 80 19.50 -18.89 29.80
C GLY A 80 20.08 -20.30 29.65
N GLY A 81 20.54 -20.91 30.74
CA GLY A 81 21.04 -22.29 30.71
C GLY A 81 19.96 -23.31 30.35
N ALA A 82 18.73 -23.13 30.84
CA ALA A 82 17.59 -23.95 30.48
C ALA A 82 17.22 -23.77 29.00
N CYS A 83 17.19 -22.52 28.54
CA CYS A 83 16.91 -22.20 27.15
C CYS A 83 17.91 -22.85 26.18
N SER A 84 19.19 -22.82 26.51
CA SER A 84 20.23 -23.44 25.71
C SER A 84 20.09 -24.97 25.68
N ILE A 85 19.91 -25.62 26.84
CA ILE A 85 19.82 -27.08 26.95
C ILE A 85 18.54 -27.63 26.33
N CYS A 86 17.38 -27.04 26.62
CA CYS A 86 16.08 -27.58 26.22
C CYS A 86 15.64 -27.15 24.82
N PHE A 87 16.15 -26.03 24.31
CA PHE A 87 15.64 -25.34 23.12
C PHE A 87 16.71 -24.81 22.17
N LYS A 88 18.00 -25.18 22.36
CA LYS A 88 19.11 -24.72 21.51
C LYS A 88 19.14 -23.20 21.34
N ASP A 89 18.93 -22.49 22.44
CA ASP A 89 18.89 -21.02 22.48
C ASP A 89 17.76 -20.41 21.63
N SER A 90 16.61 -21.08 21.53
CA SER A 90 15.39 -20.56 20.89
C SER A 90 14.40 -19.99 21.92
N PRO A 91 14.31 -18.64 22.07
CA PRO A 91 13.32 -17.99 22.92
C PRO A 91 11.88 -18.35 22.55
N TYR A 92 11.60 -18.49 21.25
CA TYR A 92 10.30 -18.88 20.74
C TYR A 92 9.88 -20.25 21.25
N GLN A 93 10.72 -21.28 21.09
CA GLN A 93 10.38 -22.64 21.53
C GLN A 93 10.15 -22.72 23.05
N MET A 94 10.92 -21.94 23.82
CA MET A 94 10.73 -21.84 25.26
C MET A 94 9.37 -21.21 25.60
N LEU A 95 8.96 -20.17 24.86
CA LEU A 95 7.67 -19.51 25.05
C LEU A 95 6.50 -20.41 24.63
N ASP A 96 6.61 -21.08 23.49
CA ASP A 96 5.57 -21.96 22.93
C ASP A 96 5.33 -23.18 23.84
N VAL A 97 6.36 -23.75 24.46
CA VAL A 97 6.16 -24.80 25.48
C VAL A 97 5.38 -24.28 26.70
N ALA A 98 5.62 -23.02 27.11
CA ALA A 98 4.92 -22.41 28.23
C ALA A 98 3.48 -22.01 27.87
N PHE A 99 3.27 -21.51 26.65
CA PHE A 99 2.01 -20.96 26.14
C PHE A 99 1.74 -21.51 24.74
N PRO A 100 1.35 -22.78 24.63
CA PRO A 100 1.24 -23.46 23.33
C PRO A 100 0.17 -22.82 22.45
N ASN A 101 0.50 -22.65 21.17
CA ASN A 101 -0.39 -22.07 20.14
C ASN A 101 -0.92 -20.67 20.47
N ARG A 102 -0.20 -19.91 21.31
CA ARG A 102 -0.61 -18.55 21.70
C ARG A 102 0.10 -17.44 20.93
N PHE A 103 1.31 -17.72 20.46
CA PHE A 103 2.15 -16.74 19.77
C PHE A 103 2.75 -17.38 18.54
N GLU A 104 2.78 -16.62 17.45
CA GLU A 104 3.51 -17.02 16.26
C GLU A 104 4.96 -16.56 16.32
N PRO A 105 5.92 -17.27 15.68
CA PRO A 105 7.33 -16.93 15.74
C PRO A 105 7.65 -15.50 15.26
N TRP A 106 6.87 -14.99 14.30
CA TRP A 106 7.05 -13.64 13.75
C TRP A 106 6.50 -12.53 14.64
N GLU A 107 5.67 -12.84 15.63
CA GLU A 107 5.11 -11.83 16.52
C GLU A 107 6.10 -11.39 17.61
N LEU A 108 7.18 -12.14 17.82
CA LEU A 108 8.21 -11.82 18.81
C LEU A 108 9.24 -10.82 18.24
N ILE A 109 9.79 -9.98 19.12
CA ILE A 109 10.84 -9.00 18.81
C ILE A 109 12.04 -9.61 18.07
N SER A 110 12.33 -10.90 18.29
CA SER A 110 13.34 -11.63 17.54
C SER A 110 12.76 -12.92 17.00
N THR A 111 12.61 -13.00 15.69
CA THR A 111 12.32 -14.26 15.01
C THR A 111 13.50 -15.23 15.17
N PRO A 112 13.27 -16.55 15.25
CA PRO A 112 14.33 -17.54 15.29
C PRO A 112 15.34 -17.38 14.12
N ARG A 113 16.58 -17.83 14.32
CA ARG A 113 17.60 -17.77 13.25
C ARG A 113 17.14 -18.59 12.05
N ASN A 114 17.29 -18.04 10.84
CA ASN A 114 16.85 -18.64 9.57
C ASN A 114 15.36 -19.00 9.55
N TYR A 115 14.54 -18.30 10.33
CA TYR A 115 13.11 -18.54 10.40
C TYR A 115 12.42 -18.26 9.07
N TRP A 116 12.70 -17.09 8.49
CA TRP A 116 12.11 -16.64 7.25
C TRP A 116 12.65 -17.45 6.07
N THR A 117 11.71 -17.94 5.27
CA THR A 117 11.92 -18.31 3.86
C THR A 117 10.99 -17.43 3.02
N LYS A 118 11.16 -17.46 1.71
CA LYS A 118 10.30 -16.71 0.79
C LYS A 118 8.85 -17.18 0.91
N GLU A 119 8.66 -18.49 0.94
CA GLU A 119 7.37 -19.17 1.03
C GLU A 119 6.64 -18.80 2.32
N LYS A 120 7.33 -18.86 3.47
CA LYS A 120 6.74 -18.47 4.76
C LYS A 120 6.33 -17.01 4.80
N ALA A 121 7.12 -16.12 4.21
CA ALA A 121 6.76 -14.71 4.16
C ALA A 121 5.50 -14.47 3.31
N LEU A 122 5.32 -15.24 2.23
CA LEU A 122 4.09 -15.21 1.44
C LEU A 122 2.90 -15.82 2.20
N GLU A 123 3.08 -16.94 2.93
CA GLU A 123 2.05 -17.51 3.79
C GLU A 123 1.54 -16.51 4.84
N VAL A 124 2.46 -15.82 5.53
CA VAL A 124 2.09 -14.76 6.50
C VAL A 124 1.40 -13.59 5.80
N LEU A 125 1.82 -13.24 4.59
CA LEU A 125 1.16 -12.20 3.80
C LEU A 125 -0.29 -12.58 3.44
N TYR A 126 -0.53 -13.81 2.97
CA TYR A 126 -1.87 -14.33 2.69
C TYR A 126 -2.73 -14.35 3.94
N TYR A 127 -2.19 -14.84 5.07
CA TYR A 127 -2.90 -14.82 6.34
C TYR A 127 -3.40 -13.42 6.71
N TRP A 128 -2.56 -12.39 6.57
CA TRP A 128 -2.98 -11.03 6.89
C TRP A 128 -4.02 -10.48 5.91
N ILE A 129 -3.81 -10.66 4.60
CA ILE A 129 -4.70 -10.10 3.56
C ILE A 129 -6.04 -10.83 3.52
N GLU A 130 -6.03 -12.15 3.51
CA GLU A 130 -7.19 -12.98 3.18
C GLU A 130 -7.92 -13.48 4.42
N GLU A 131 -7.21 -13.83 5.49
CA GLU A 131 -7.86 -14.44 6.67
C GLU A 131 -8.13 -13.40 7.75
N LYS A 132 -7.11 -12.61 8.10
CA LYS A 132 -7.14 -11.74 9.27
C LYS A 132 -7.88 -10.43 9.01
N GLU A 133 -7.58 -9.77 7.89
CA GLU A 133 -8.17 -8.47 7.54
C GLU A 133 -9.18 -8.54 6.40
N GLN A 134 -9.17 -9.62 5.60
CA GLN A 134 -10.10 -9.82 4.49
C GLN A 134 -10.18 -8.59 3.56
N LEU A 135 -9.02 -8.03 3.21
CA LEU A 135 -8.93 -6.77 2.49
C LEU A 135 -9.50 -6.91 1.08
N SER A 136 -10.41 -6.01 0.71
CA SER A 136 -10.82 -5.86 -0.68
C SER A 136 -9.66 -5.36 -1.55
N ARG A 137 -9.77 -5.51 -2.86
CA ARG A 137 -8.79 -4.95 -3.81
C ARG A 137 -8.57 -3.45 -3.58
N GLU A 138 -9.64 -2.70 -3.38
CA GLU A 138 -9.61 -1.26 -3.17
C GLU A 138 -8.93 -0.89 -1.84
N GLU A 139 -9.26 -1.62 -0.77
CA GLU A 139 -8.66 -1.40 0.56
C GLU A 139 -7.16 -1.72 0.54
N LEU A 140 -6.79 -2.82 -0.12
CA LEU A 140 -5.39 -3.20 -0.32
C LEU A 140 -4.63 -2.10 -1.08
N LEU A 141 -5.16 -1.58 -2.18
CA LEU A 141 -4.51 -0.50 -2.93
C LEU A 141 -4.35 0.82 -2.16
N ASP A 142 -5.23 1.11 -1.19
CA ASP A 142 -5.16 2.31 -0.35
C ASP A 142 -4.20 2.14 0.84
N THR A 143 -4.18 0.95 1.43
CA THR A 143 -3.47 0.67 2.70
C THR A 143 -2.11 0.02 2.52
N PHE A 144 -1.91 -0.79 1.48
CA PHE A 144 -0.73 -1.63 1.31
C PHE A 144 0.52 -0.80 0.98
N ASN A 145 1.47 -0.80 1.90
CA ASN A 145 2.74 -0.10 1.80
C ASN A 145 3.75 -0.67 2.81
N HIS A 146 4.98 -0.14 2.82
CA HIS A 146 6.02 -0.58 3.74
C HIS A 146 5.61 -0.48 5.22
N LYS A 147 4.87 0.57 5.63
CA LYS A 147 4.39 0.70 7.00
C LYS A 147 3.39 -0.39 7.34
N TRP A 148 2.44 -0.68 6.44
CA TRP A 148 1.47 -1.77 6.60
C TRP A 148 2.17 -3.13 6.79
N LEU A 149 3.18 -3.43 5.96
CA LEU A 149 3.98 -4.66 6.08
C LEU A 149 4.76 -4.72 7.39
N LYS A 150 5.36 -3.62 7.82
CA LYS A 150 6.13 -3.54 9.07
C LYS A 150 5.26 -3.78 10.30
N GLU A 151 4.06 -3.20 10.34
CA GLU A 151 3.08 -3.41 11.43
C GLU A 151 2.61 -4.87 11.53
N ARG A 152 2.85 -5.67 10.48
CA ARG A 152 2.48 -7.09 10.37
C ARG A 152 3.70 -8.02 10.37
N TYR A 153 4.82 -7.52 10.91
CA TYR A 153 6.05 -8.28 11.12
C TYR A 153 6.73 -8.78 9.84
N LEU A 154 6.39 -8.20 8.68
CA LEU A 154 6.97 -8.55 7.39
C LEU A 154 8.16 -7.67 6.97
N ASP A 155 8.64 -6.76 7.82
CA ASP A 155 9.76 -5.86 7.52
C ASP A 155 11.07 -6.62 7.20
N SER A 156 11.44 -7.58 8.06
CA SER A 156 12.65 -8.39 7.86
C SER A 156 12.62 -9.23 6.57
N PRO A 157 11.59 -10.06 6.29
CA PRO A 157 11.55 -10.83 5.05
C PRO A 157 11.44 -9.92 3.81
N LEU A 158 10.75 -8.78 3.91
CA LEU A 158 10.69 -7.78 2.84
C LEU A 158 12.09 -7.28 2.44
N GLN A 159 12.94 -6.99 3.43
CA GLN A 159 14.33 -6.57 3.20
C GLN A 159 15.18 -7.71 2.61
N ILE A 160 15.02 -8.93 3.11
CA ILE A 160 15.84 -10.09 2.71
C ILE A 160 15.54 -10.52 1.25
N TYR A 161 14.28 -10.60 0.85
CA TYR A 161 13.89 -11.24 -0.42
C TYR A 161 13.37 -10.30 -1.51
N TRP A 162 12.91 -9.11 -1.13
CA TRP A 162 12.25 -8.16 -2.05
C TRP A 162 12.84 -6.76 -2.00
N ASN A 163 14.08 -6.64 -1.51
CA ASN A 163 14.86 -5.41 -1.52
C ASN A 163 14.08 -4.20 -0.96
N SER A 164 13.29 -4.44 0.10
CA SER A 164 12.41 -3.44 0.74
C SER A 164 11.26 -2.90 -0.14
N SER A 165 10.87 -3.63 -1.21
CA SER A 165 9.83 -3.21 -2.15
C SER A 165 8.47 -3.86 -1.85
N PRO A 166 7.47 -3.10 -1.35
CA PRO A 166 6.12 -3.62 -1.14
C PRO A 166 5.51 -4.16 -2.44
N TYR A 167 5.76 -3.50 -3.57
CA TYR A 167 5.24 -3.97 -4.85
C TYR A 167 5.79 -5.35 -5.22
N GLN A 168 7.09 -5.61 -5.00
CA GLN A 168 7.69 -6.88 -5.41
C GLN A 168 7.11 -8.06 -4.62
N ILE A 169 6.94 -7.93 -3.30
CA ILE A 169 6.33 -9.00 -2.51
C ILE A 169 4.86 -9.23 -2.91
N LEU A 170 4.09 -8.16 -3.20
CA LEU A 170 2.68 -8.32 -3.56
C LEU A 170 2.51 -8.87 -4.98
N ASN A 171 3.33 -8.43 -5.94
CA ASN A 171 3.31 -8.97 -7.30
C ASN A 171 3.80 -10.41 -7.34
N GLU A 172 4.59 -10.84 -6.36
CA GLU A 172 4.93 -12.25 -6.24
C GLU A 172 3.79 -13.09 -5.65
N ALA A 173 3.10 -12.58 -4.63
CA ALA A 173 1.91 -13.22 -4.06
C ALA A 173 0.74 -13.29 -5.05
N TYR A 174 0.52 -12.19 -5.79
CA TYR A 174 -0.57 -12.05 -6.75
C TYR A 174 -0.02 -11.62 -8.12
N PRO A 175 0.58 -12.56 -8.88
CA PRO A 175 1.21 -12.27 -10.16
C PRO A 175 0.29 -11.53 -11.12
N ASN A 176 0.74 -10.35 -11.57
CA ASN A 176 0.08 -9.53 -12.58
C ASN A 176 -1.33 -9.01 -12.19
N GLN A 177 -1.74 -9.10 -10.92
CA GLN A 177 -3.04 -8.59 -10.48
C GLN A 177 -3.02 -7.11 -10.09
N PHE A 178 -1.84 -6.60 -9.76
CA PHE A 178 -1.60 -5.24 -9.30
C PHE A 178 -0.48 -4.60 -10.11
N GLN A 179 -0.58 -3.30 -10.33
CA GLN A 179 0.46 -2.50 -10.96
C GLN A 179 1.05 -1.48 -9.97
N PRO A 180 2.34 -1.12 -10.07
CA PRO A 180 2.99 -0.23 -9.10
C PRO A 180 2.30 1.12 -8.92
N TRP A 181 1.63 1.62 -9.96
CA TRP A 181 0.94 2.90 -9.96
C TRP A 181 -0.48 2.86 -9.40
N GLU A 182 -1.06 1.68 -9.17
CA GLU A 182 -2.38 1.57 -8.56
C GLU A 182 -2.33 1.89 -7.05
N PHE A 183 -1.15 1.78 -6.43
CA PHE A 183 -0.97 2.07 -5.00
C PHE A 183 -0.93 3.57 -4.74
N LYS A 184 -1.85 4.05 -3.90
CA LYS A 184 -1.97 5.47 -3.54
C LYS A 184 -0.69 6.05 -2.91
N LYS A 185 0.01 5.25 -2.09
CA LYS A 185 1.25 5.65 -1.39
C LYS A 185 2.52 5.18 -2.10
N GLY A 186 2.42 4.22 -3.03
CA GLY A 186 3.55 3.66 -3.79
C GLY A 186 3.87 4.38 -5.09
N ALA A 187 2.94 5.15 -5.65
CA ALA A 187 3.13 5.86 -6.92
C ALA A 187 4.21 6.97 -6.90
N ASN A 188 4.62 7.43 -5.72
CA ASN A 188 5.68 8.42 -5.55
C ASN A 188 7.04 7.75 -5.85
N ASN A 189 7.52 7.92 -7.10
CA ASN A 189 8.78 7.43 -7.68
C ASN A 189 8.67 6.29 -8.70
N CYS A 190 7.46 5.77 -8.99
CA CYS A 190 7.29 4.76 -10.06
C CYS A 190 7.43 5.33 -11.48
N TRP A 191 7.37 6.67 -11.64
CA TRP A 191 7.33 7.34 -12.94
C TRP A 191 8.66 8.07 -13.21
N LYS A 192 9.62 7.39 -13.86
CA LYS A 192 10.96 7.95 -14.11
C LYS A 192 10.98 8.89 -15.31
N SER A 193 10.20 8.58 -16.34
CA SER A 193 10.12 9.41 -17.54
C SER A 193 8.70 9.60 -18.07
N LYS A 194 8.53 10.63 -18.90
CA LYS A 194 7.29 10.86 -19.65
C LYS A 194 6.94 9.66 -20.54
N GLU A 195 7.91 9.09 -21.25
CA GLU A 195 7.66 7.97 -22.16
C GLU A 195 7.25 6.68 -21.44
N GLU A 196 7.84 6.37 -20.28
CA GLU A 196 7.39 5.25 -19.46
C GLU A 196 5.92 5.41 -19.06
N SER A 197 5.50 6.63 -18.72
CA SER A 197 4.10 6.90 -18.40
C SER A 197 3.15 6.75 -19.59
N LEU A 198 3.61 7.11 -20.79
CA LEU A 198 2.84 6.92 -22.02
C LEU A 198 2.75 5.44 -22.40
N LYS A 199 3.83 4.67 -22.25
CA LYS A 199 3.82 3.22 -22.49
C LYS A 199 2.79 2.53 -21.59
N VAL A 200 2.83 2.80 -20.30
CA VAL A 200 1.84 2.25 -19.35
C VAL A 200 0.42 2.66 -19.71
N PHE A 201 0.21 3.92 -20.07
CA PHE A 201 -1.11 4.39 -20.49
C PHE A 201 -1.60 3.68 -21.76
N ARG A 202 -0.74 3.48 -22.78
CA ARG A 202 -1.06 2.69 -23.97
C ARG A 202 -1.39 1.24 -23.63
N ASP A 203 -0.60 0.60 -22.76
CA ASP A 203 -0.83 -0.77 -22.31
C ASP A 203 -2.18 -0.90 -21.59
N ILE A 204 -2.58 0.08 -20.77
CA ILE A 204 -3.90 0.10 -20.12
C ILE A 204 -5.03 0.16 -21.17
N VAL A 205 -4.91 1.03 -22.17
CA VAL A 205 -5.90 1.16 -23.25
C VAL A 205 -6.01 -0.16 -24.04
N GLN A 206 -4.87 -0.78 -24.38
CA GLN A 206 -4.82 -2.04 -25.10
C GLN A 206 -5.38 -3.21 -24.29
N ASN A 207 -5.04 -3.33 -23.00
CA ASN A 207 -5.52 -4.40 -22.13
C ASN A 207 -7.02 -4.34 -21.86
N LEU A 208 -7.60 -3.14 -21.87
CA LEU A 208 -9.05 -2.93 -21.77
C LEU A 208 -9.75 -3.07 -23.13
N ASN A 209 -9.00 -3.31 -24.21
CA ASN A 209 -9.49 -3.41 -25.59
C ASN A 209 -10.40 -2.22 -25.98
N LEU A 210 -10.01 -1.01 -25.57
CA LEU A 210 -10.80 0.20 -25.83
C LEU A 210 -10.61 0.65 -27.28
N SER A 211 -11.72 0.74 -28.01
CA SER A 211 -11.75 1.36 -29.33
C SER A 211 -11.62 2.89 -29.25
N THR A 212 -11.41 3.54 -30.40
CA THR A 212 -11.44 5.00 -30.52
C THR A 212 -12.77 5.57 -30.02
N GLU A 213 -13.88 4.90 -30.31
CA GLU A 213 -15.23 5.27 -29.89
C GLU A 213 -15.40 5.11 -28.36
N ASP A 214 -14.89 4.02 -27.78
CA ASP A 214 -14.91 3.84 -26.32
C ASP A 214 -14.12 4.92 -25.60
N MET A 215 -12.95 5.27 -26.15
CA MET A 215 -12.11 6.35 -25.63
C MET A 215 -12.87 7.68 -25.68
N LYS A 216 -13.59 7.98 -26.76
CA LYS A 216 -14.41 9.20 -26.87
C LYS A 216 -15.50 9.26 -25.80
N GLU A 217 -16.13 8.14 -25.45
CA GLU A 217 -17.23 8.12 -24.49
C GLU A 217 -16.79 8.03 -23.02
N GLN A 218 -15.67 7.36 -22.72
CA GLN A 218 -15.26 7.04 -21.35
C GLN A 218 -14.09 7.90 -20.84
N TYR A 219 -13.22 8.36 -21.73
CA TYR A 219 -11.98 9.04 -21.33
C TYR A 219 -12.28 10.40 -20.69
N SER A 220 -11.79 10.58 -19.46
CA SER A 220 -11.97 11.80 -18.68
C SER A 220 -10.88 11.90 -17.62
N LEU A 221 -10.76 13.05 -16.96
CA LEU A 221 -9.87 13.18 -15.79
C LEU A 221 -10.18 12.12 -14.74
N ARG A 222 -11.47 11.85 -14.48
CA ARG A 222 -11.90 10.85 -13.50
C ARG A 222 -11.42 9.45 -13.90
N TRP A 223 -11.55 9.10 -15.18
CA TRP A 223 -11.05 7.83 -15.71
C TRP A 223 -9.54 7.70 -15.49
N VAL A 224 -8.75 8.74 -15.80
CA VAL A 224 -7.29 8.74 -15.61
C VAL A 224 -6.93 8.54 -14.13
N ILE A 225 -7.65 9.18 -13.21
CA ILE A 225 -7.46 8.99 -11.76
C ILE A 225 -7.80 7.56 -11.34
N GLN A 226 -8.90 7.00 -11.83
CA GLN A 226 -9.32 5.62 -11.53
C GLN A 226 -8.32 4.58 -12.02
N LYS A 227 -7.56 4.86 -13.09
CA LYS A 227 -6.48 3.98 -13.58
C LYS A 227 -5.13 4.22 -12.89
N GLY A 228 -5.09 5.00 -11.80
CA GLY A 228 -3.86 5.26 -11.04
C GLY A 228 -2.88 6.23 -11.73
N LEU A 229 -3.31 6.93 -12.79
CA LEU A 229 -2.46 7.78 -13.60
C LEU A 229 -2.44 9.25 -13.13
N ARG A 230 -2.91 9.55 -11.91
CA ARG A 230 -2.92 10.93 -11.36
C ARG A 230 -1.51 11.53 -11.22
N ALA A 231 -0.56 10.74 -10.71
CA ALA A 231 0.81 11.18 -10.49
C ALA A 231 1.55 11.55 -11.80
N PRO A 232 1.59 10.70 -12.84
CA PRO A 232 2.25 11.05 -14.09
C PRO A 232 1.52 12.16 -14.82
N LEU A 233 0.17 12.20 -14.73
CA LEU A 233 -0.64 13.30 -15.27
C LEU A 233 -0.19 14.67 -14.72
N ASN A 234 -0.02 14.77 -13.40
CA ASN A 234 0.47 15.99 -12.78
C ASN A 234 1.92 16.29 -13.20
N LYS A 235 2.78 15.28 -13.10
CA LYS A 235 4.23 15.41 -13.26
C LYS A 235 4.66 15.79 -14.69
N PHE A 236 4.00 15.23 -15.72
CA PHE A 236 4.48 15.32 -17.10
C PHE A 236 3.52 16.00 -18.08
N PHE A 237 2.25 16.20 -17.70
CA PHE A 237 1.20 16.67 -18.61
C PHE A 237 0.42 17.85 -18.05
N ARG A 238 1.01 18.59 -17.09
CA ARG A 238 0.43 19.82 -16.52
C ARG A 238 -1.01 19.64 -16.05
N ASP A 239 -1.34 18.47 -15.53
CA ASP A 239 -2.71 18.13 -15.11
C ASP A 239 -3.77 18.23 -16.22
N SER A 240 -3.37 18.02 -17.47
CA SER A 240 -4.22 18.01 -18.66
C SER A 240 -4.38 16.58 -19.17
N PRO A 241 -5.55 15.94 -18.97
CA PRO A 241 -5.80 14.62 -19.53
C PRO A 241 -5.72 14.63 -21.06
N TYR A 242 -6.12 15.73 -21.71
CA TYR A 242 -5.99 15.84 -23.17
C TYR A 242 -4.52 15.81 -23.62
N GLU A 243 -3.61 16.51 -22.93
CA GLU A 243 -2.17 16.44 -23.27
C GLU A 243 -1.63 15.02 -23.16
N MET A 244 -2.06 14.26 -22.15
CA MET A 244 -1.68 12.85 -21.98
C MET A 244 -2.24 11.99 -23.12
N LEU A 245 -3.52 12.17 -23.47
CA LEU A 245 -4.18 11.45 -24.56
C LEU A 245 -3.50 11.71 -25.91
N ASN A 246 -3.32 12.99 -26.26
CA ASN A 246 -2.72 13.38 -27.53
C ASN A 246 -1.22 13.02 -27.59
N ALA A 247 -0.50 13.00 -26.47
CA ALA A 247 0.88 12.52 -26.46
C ALA A 247 0.97 10.99 -26.65
N ALA A 248 -0.01 10.22 -26.17
CA ALA A 248 -0.04 8.78 -26.34
C ALA A 248 -0.48 8.37 -27.74
N PHE A 249 -1.47 9.09 -28.30
CA PHE A 249 -2.10 8.83 -29.59
C PHE A 249 -2.17 10.12 -30.43
N PRO A 250 -1.03 10.59 -30.97
CA PRO A 250 -0.95 11.88 -31.64
C PRO A 250 -1.94 12.01 -32.81
N GLY A 251 -2.75 13.06 -32.77
CA GLY A 251 -3.67 13.42 -33.85
C GLY A 251 -4.89 12.49 -34.01
N GLN A 252 -5.05 11.46 -33.18
CA GLN A 252 -6.20 10.55 -33.26
C GLN A 252 -7.47 11.12 -32.62
N PHE A 253 -7.32 12.05 -31.67
CA PHE A 253 -8.42 12.62 -30.91
C PHE A 253 -8.35 14.13 -30.95
N LYS A 254 -9.47 14.78 -31.28
CA LYS A 254 -9.67 16.20 -30.99
C LYS A 254 -10.22 16.34 -29.56
N PRO A 255 -9.91 17.44 -28.85
CA PRO A 255 -10.40 17.64 -27.49
C PRO A 255 -11.93 17.59 -27.36
N TRP A 256 -12.64 18.04 -28.39
CA TRP A 256 -14.10 18.04 -28.47
C TRP A 256 -14.68 16.73 -29.00
N ASP A 257 -13.86 15.76 -29.44
CA ASP A 257 -14.39 14.43 -29.78
C ASP A 257 -14.87 13.68 -28.53
N LEU A 258 -14.23 13.98 -27.39
CA LEU A 258 -14.51 13.38 -26.08
C LEU A 258 -15.87 13.83 -25.54
N LYS A 259 -16.56 12.94 -24.82
CA LYS A 259 -17.86 13.20 -24.19
C LYS A 259 -17.85 14.49 -23.36
N ASP A 260 -16.79 14.65 -22.57
CA ASP A 260 -16.47 15.88 -21.87
C ASP A 260 -15.05 16.31 -22.25
N ALA A 261 -14.91 17.53 -22.76
CA ALA A 261 -13.60 18.10 -23.04
C ALA A 261 -12.75 18.08 -21.74
N PRO A 262 -11.55 17.50 -21.74
CA PRO A 262 -10.75 17.38 -20.54
C PRO A 262 -10.44 18.70 -19.86
N ASN A 263 -10.09 18.61 -18.58
CA ASN A 263 -9.67 19.80 -17.83
C ASN A 263 -8.53 20.51 -18.55
N ARG A 264 -8.60 21.85 -18.49
CA ARG A 264 -7.64 22.78 -19.10
C ARG A 264 -7.62 22.80 -20.63
N THR A 265 -8.51 22.09 -21.33
CA THR A 265 -8.64 22.17 -22.79
C THR A 265 -8.95 23.58 -23.28
N TRP A 266 -9.94 24.26 -22.69
CA TRP A 266 -10.39 25.59 -23.15
C TRP A 266 -9.89 26.71 -22.25
N MET A 267 -8.58 26.81 -22.02
CA MET A 267 -8.00 27.87 -21.17
C MET A 267 -7.64 29.13 -21.95
N ASP A 268 -7.10 28.96 -23.16
CA ASP A 268 -6.71 30.06 -24.02
C ASP A 268 -7.80 30.36 -25.07
N LYS A 269 -8.21 31.63 -25.12
CA LYS A 269 -9.26 32.08 -26.06
C LYS A 269 -8.76 32.14 -27.50
N GLY A 270 -7.48 32.47 -27.70
CA GLY A 270 -6.86 32.51 -29.03
C GLY A 270 -6.79 31.12 -29.65
N GLU A 271 -6.36 30.13 -28.87
CA GLU A 271 -6.35 28.72 -29.27
C GLU A 271 -7.77 28.23 -29.62
N ALA A 272 -8.78 28.61 -28.82
CA ALA A 272 -10.17 28.30 -29.13
C ALA A 272 -10.65 28.92 -30.45
N ILE A 273 -10.27 30.18 -30.73
CA ILE A 273 -10.56 30.85 -32.01
C ILE A 273 -9.93 30.07 -33.17
N THR A 274 -8.64 29.74 -33.08
CA THR A 274 -7.92 29.00 -34.14
C THR A 274 -8.57 27.65 -34.41
N ILE A 275 -8.91 26.91 -33.34
CA ILE A 275 -9.58 25.62 -33.42
C ILE A 275 -10.93 25.72 -34.14
N ILE A 276 -11.80 26.63 -33.69
CA ILE A 276 -13.16 26.77 -34.23
C ILE A 276 -13.09 27.22 -35.69
N ARG A 277 -12.18 28.15 -36.02
CA ARG A 277 -11.97 28.63 -37.39
C ARG A 277 -11.53 27.48 -38.31
N ASN A 278 -10.52 26.72 -37.93
CA ASN A 278 -10.04 25.58 -38.71
C ASN A 278 -11.15 24.53 -38.92
N GLU A 279 -12.01 24.29 -37.93
CA GLU A 279 -13.11 23.32 -38.05
C GLU A 279 -14.21 23.81 -39.01
N ILE A 280 -14.53 25.11 -39.01
CA ILE A 280 -15.46 25.72 -39.98
C ILE A 280 -14.90 25.57 -41.41
N GLU A 281 -13.62 25.91 -41.59
CA GLU A 281 -12.92 25.81 -42.87
C GLU A 281 -12.84 24.36 -43.36
N THR A 282 -12.49 23.41 -42.48
CA THR A 282 -12.42 21.98 -42.81
C THR A 282 -13.80 21.41 -43.15
N SER A 283 -14.86 21.92 -42.51
CA SER A 283 -16.24 21.53 -42.84
C SER A 283 -16.71 22.12 -44.17
N SER A 284 -15.93 23.02 -44.80
CA SER A 284 -16.27 23.72 -46.05
C SER A 284 -17.61 24.48 -45.97
N ILE A 285 -17.93 25.04 -44.80
CA ILE A 285 -19.17 25.79 -44.54
C ILE A 285 -18.88 27.29 -44.59
N SER A 286 -19.68 28.05 -45.34
CA SER A 286 -19.63 29.51 -45.33
C SER A 286 -20.30 30.11 -44.09
N ILE A 287 -19.96 31.35 -43.73
CA ILE A 287 -20.57 32.04 -42.58
C ILE A 287 -22.10 32.16 -42.75
N SER A 288 -22.58 32.45 -43.97
CA SER A 288 -24.01 32.55 -44.27
C SER A 288 -24.74 31.22 -44.08
N GLU A 289 -24.12 30.10 -44.49
CA GLU A 289 -24.67 28.76 -44.26
C GLU A 289 -24.67 28.39 -42.78
N LEU A 290 -23.60 28.74 -42.04
CA LEU A 290 -23.53 28.53 -40.60
C LEU A 290 -24.64 29.30 -39.85
N TYR A 291 -24.98 30.51 -40.30
CA TYR A 291 -26.14 31.25 -39.80
C TYR A 291 -27.45 30.55 -40.14
N GLY A 292 -27.62 30.07 -41.37
CA GLY A 292 -28.80 29.35 -41.82
C GLY A 292 -29.05 28.03 -41.06
N MET A 293 -28.00 27.30 -40.70
CA MET A 293 -28.07 26.09 -39.88
C MET A 293 -28.32 26.38 -38.39
N GLY A 294 -28.02 27.61 -37.96
CA GLY A 294 -28.03 28.03 -36.57
C GLY A 294 -26.69 27.74 -35.87
N VAL A 295 -25.87 28.79 -35.68
CA VAL A 295 -24.53 28.70 -35.10
C VAL A 295 -24.49 27.90 -33.79
N LYS A 296 -25.43 28.16 -32.86
CA LYS A 296 -25.49 27.42 -31.59
C LYS A 296 -25.75 25.93 -31.80
N LYS A 297 -26.61 25.56 -32.76
CA LYS A 297 -26.91 24.16 -33.10
C LYS A 297 -25.66 23.49 -33.66
N TRP A 298 -24.95 24.14 -34.57
CA TRP A 298 -23.69 23.64 -35.11
C TRP A 298 -22.62 23.45 -34.02
N MET A 299 -22.50 24.39 -33.07
CA MET A 299 -21.56 24.24 -31.93
C MET A 299 -21.91 23.04 -31.04
N ILE A 300 -23.20 22.72 -30.87
CA ILE A 300 -23.63 21.52 -30.15
C ILE A 300 -23.26 20.27 -30.94
N GLU A 301 -23.57 20.23 -32.24
CA GLU A 301 -23.27 19.09 -33.14
C GLU A 301 -21.76 18.80 -33.19
N LYS A 302 -20.93 19.85 -33.20
CA LYS A 302 -19.46 19.74 -33.18
C LYS A 302 -18.87 19.62 -31.77
N LYS A 303 -19.70 19.52 -30.73
CA LYS A 303 -19.28 19.40 -29.32
C LYS A 303 -18.35 20.54 -28.85
N MET A 304 -18.48 21.74 -29.43
CA MET A 304 -17.73 22.95 -29.09
C MET A 304 -18.53 23.93 -28.22
N ILE A 305 -19.60 23.47 -27.56
CA ILE A 305 -20.46 24.35 -26.75
C ILE A 305 -19.73 24.98 -25.56
N THR A 306 -18.79 24.26 -24.94
CA THR A 306 -18.04 24.74 -23.77
C THR A 306 -17.24 26.03 -24.03
N PRO A 307 -16.36 26.12 -25.06
CA PRO A 307 -15.69 27.37 -25.37
C PRO A 307 -16.66 28.44 -25.86
N PHE A 308 -17.73 28.05 -26.58
CA PHE A 308 -18.77 28.97 -27.04
C PHE A 308 -19.40 29.76 -25.87
N SER A 309 -19.87 29.04 -24.86
CA SER A 309 -20.44 29.62 -23.65
C SER A 309 -19.39 30.38 -22.84
N LYS A 310 -18.20 29.80 -22.66
CA LYS A 310 -17.13 30.37 -21.81
C LYS A 310 -16.61 31.71 -22.33
N PHE A 311 -16.28 31.80 -23.61
CA PHE A 311 -15.58 32.96 -24.17
C PHE A 311 -16.51 34.00 -24.81
N TRP A 312 -17.68 33.57 -25.29
CA TRP A 312 -18.62 34.46 -26.00
C TRP A 312 -20.02 34.52 -25.38
N LYS A 313 -20.25 33.88 -24.22
CA LYS A 313 -21.52 33.90 -23.49
C LYS A 313 -22.71 33.51 -24.38
N ASP A 314 -22.52 32.45 -25.15
CA ASP A 314 -23.51 31.91 -26.09
C ASP A 314 -23.94 32.87 -27.21
N SER A 315 -23.13 33.88 -27.54
CA SER A 315 -23.43 34.87 -28.58
C SER A 315 -22.74 34.51 -29.91
N PRO A 316 -23.49 34.09 -30.95
CA PRO A 316 -22.94 33.84 -32.28
C PRO A 316 -22.25 35.07 -32.87
N VAL A 317 -22.85 36.25 -32.67
CA VAL A 317 -22.34 37.53 -33.19
C VAL A 317 -20.97 37.85 -32.60
N LYS A 318 -20.81 37.77 -31.27
CA LYS A 318 -19.52 38.01 -30.61
C LYS A 318 -18.46 37.01 -31.02
N MET A 319 -18.84 35.75 -31.17
CA MET A 319 -17.92 34.70 -31.60
C MET A 319 -17.44 34.93 -33.03
N LEU A 320 -18.35 35.14 -33.98
CA LEU A 320 -18.03 35.34 -35.39
C LEU A 320 -17.25 36.64 -35.63
N ALA A 321 -17.50 37.68 -34.83
CA ALA A 321 -16.74 38.92 -34.86
C ALA A 321 -15.25 38.71 -34.60
N GLU A 322 -14.92 37.85 -33.67
CA GLU A 322 -13.53 37.59 -33.30
C GLU A 322 -12.92 36.47 -34.17
N LEU A 323 -13.73 35.52 -34.65
CA LEU A 323 -13.29 34.52 -35.62
C LEU A 323 -12.98 35.15 -36.98
N TYR A 324 -13.72 36.17 -37.43
CA TYR A 324 -13.56 36.80 -38.73
C TYR A 324 -13.68 38.32 -38.64
N PRO A 325 -12.70 39.01 -38.03
CA PRO A 325 -12.76 40.46 -37.80
C PRO A 325 -12.87 41.29 -39.09
N GLU A 326 -12.35 40.79 -40.21
CA GLU A 326 -12.42 41.47 -41.51
C GLU A 326 -13.81 41.43 -42.16
N ASN A 327 -14.67 40.46 -41.81
CA ASN A 327 -16.00 40.33 -42.41
C ASN A 327 -17.07 41.23 -41.77
N ILE A 328 -16.79 41.87 -40.64
CA ILE A 328 -17.75 42.77 -39.97
C ILE A 328 -17.82 44.15 -40.62
N LYS A 329 -16.76 44.60 -41.30
CA LYS A 329 -16.77 45.91 -41.97
C LYS A 329 -17.77 46.00 -43.12
N ASN A 330 -18.31 44.88 -43.61
CA ASN A 330 -19.23 44.82 -44.74
C ASN A 330 -20.71 44.69 -44.37
N HIS A 331 -21.06 44.57 -43.07
CA HIS A 331 -22.47 44.41 -42.65
C HIS A 331 -23.04 45.59 -41.85
N SER A 332 -22.29 46.70 -41.73
CA SER A 332 -22.80 47.97 -41.17
C SER A 332 -23.41 48.91 -42.21
N ASN A 333 -23.69 48.44 -43.44
CA ASN A 333 -24.33 49.21 -44.52
C ASN A 333 -25.50 48.44 -45.18
N VAL A 334 -26.38 47.82 -44.40
CA VAL A 334 -27.75 47.44 -44.85
C VAL A 334 -28.75 47.74 -43.75
#